data_AF-A0A1Q3WP95-F1
#
_entry.id   AF-A0A1Q3WP95-F1
#
_cell.length_a   1.000
_cell.length_b   1.000
_cell.length_c   1.000
_cell.angle_alpha   90.00
_cell.angle_beta   90.00
_cell.angle_gamma   90.00
#
_symmetry.space_group_name_H-M   'P 1'
#
loop_
_entity.id
_entity.type
_entity.pdbx_description
1 polymer ?
#
loop_
_entity_poly.entity_id
_entity_poly.type
_entity_poly.pdbx_seq_one_letter_code
_entity_poly.pdbx_strand_id
1 'polypeptide(L)'
;MKTNQSIPKEVTQILHHQRKRLAELYSLEKWSESDFEEIMRCSSEWNADMQGWILPLSSVEKLAFDARTPDRQARSLQFIARQMGQNVVS
;
A
#
# COMPACT_ATOMS: atom_id res chain seq x y z
N MET A 1 5.42 19.61 -20.34
CA MET A 1 6.68 19.67 -19.55
C MET A 1 6.40 18.96 -18.24
N LYS A 2 6.98 17.77 -17.99
CA LYS A 2 6.85 17.11 -16.68
C LYS A 2 7.81 17.84 -15.73
N THR A 3 7.26 18.66 -14.85
CA THR A 3 8.03 19.25 -13.75
C THR A 3 8.58 18.10 -12.91
N ASN A 4 9.91 18.00 -12.82
CA ASN A 4 10.58 17.17 -11.82
C ASN A 4 10.24 17.77 -10.44
N GLN A 5 9.06 17.45 -9.92
CA GLN A 5 8.71 17.80 -8.56
C GLN A 5 9.59 16.95 -7.64
N SER A 6 10.53 17.61 -6.98
CA SER A 6 11.36 16.97 -5.97
C SER A 6 10.48 16.46 -4.84
N ILE A 7 10.62 15.18 -4.49
CA ILE A 7 9.94 14.60 -3.32
C ILE A 7 10.44 15.34 -2.07
N PRO A 8 9.54 15.83 -1.19
CA PRO A 8 9.96 16.48 0.05
C PRO A 8 10.86 15.59 0.91
N LYS A 9 11.75 16.19 1.70
CA LYS A 9 12.70 15.46 2.55
C LYS A 9 11.96 14.61 3.58
N GLU A 10 10.88 15.14 4.13
CA GLU A 10 9.99 14.48 5.09
C GLU A 10 9.35 13.23 4.46
N VAL A 11 8.86 13.35 3.22
CA VAL A 11 8.30 12.21 2.46
C VAL A 11 9.37 11.13 2.24
N THR A 12 10.60 11.53 1.91
CA THR A 12 11.71 10.58 1.75
C THR A 12 12.00 9.82 3.04
N GLN A 13 11.96 10.49 4.20
CA GLN A 13 12.13 9.86 5.51
C GLN A 13 10.99 8.88 5.80
N ILE A 14 9.74 9.27 5.53
CA ILE A 14 8.57 8.40 5.71
C ILE A 14 8.73 7.13 4.85
N LEU A 15 9.08 7.27 3.57
CA LEU A 15 9.29 6.14 2.66
C LEU A 15 10.40 5.20 3.16
N HIS A 16 11.47 5.74 3.74
CA HIS A 16 12.54 4.94 4.33
C HIS A 16 12.02 4.11 5.51
N HIS A 17 11.27 4.73 6.43
CA HIS A 17 10.67 4.05 7.57
C HIS A 17 9.65 2.99 7.15
N GLN A 18 8.79 3.32 6.18
CA GLN A 18 7.80 2.37 5.64
C GLN A 18 8.49 1.13 5.05
N ARG A 19 9.55 1.30 4.26
CA ARG A 19 10.30 0.17 3.68
C ARG A 19 10.91 -0.73 4.74
N LYS A 20 11.55 -0.15 5.75
CA LYS A 20 12.12 -0.92 6.87
C LYS A 20 11.02 -1.69 7.60
N ARG A 21 9.91 -1.02 7.93
CA ARG A 21 8.82 -1.62 8.68
C ARG A 21 8.09 -2.72 7.89
N LEU A 22 7.91 -2.53 6.58
CA LEU A 22 7.38 -3.58 5.70
C LEU A 22 8.27 -4.81 5.72
N ALA A 23 9.60 -4.66 5.62
CA ALA A 23 10.50 -5.81 5.64
C ALA A 23 10.36 -6.63 6.94
N GLU A 24 10.22 -5.96 8.08
CA GLU A 24 9.94 -6.59 9.37
C GLU A 24 8.58 -7.33 9.34
N LEU A 25 7.50 -6.68 8.90
CA LEU A 25 6.16 -7.27 8.87
C LEU A 25 6.04 -8.44 7.89
N TYR A 26 6.68 -8.35 6.73
CA TYR A 26 6.71 -9.42 5.73
C TYR A 26 7.57 -10.63 6.15
N SER A 27 8.36 -10.51 7.22
CA SER A 27 9.06 -11.65 7.82
C SER A 27 8.20 -12.46 8.80
N LEU A 28 7.04 -11.93 9.21
CA LEU A 28 6.12 -12.63 10.09
C LEU A 28 5.42 -13.77 9.35
N GLU A 29 5.24 -14.89 10.05
CA GLU A 29 4.54 -16.07 9.53
C GLU A 29 3.03 -15.84 9.38
N LYS A 30 2.45 -15.02 10.25
CA LYS A 30 1.04 -14.60 10.24
C LYS A 30 0.92 -13.15 10.69
N TRP A 31 -0.10 -12.45 10.19
CA TRP A 31 -0.39 -11.08 10.59
C TRP A 31 -1.60 -11.04 11.52
N SER A 32 -1.46 -10.34 12.63
CA SER A 32 -2.62 -9.86 13.40
C SER A 32 -3.34 -8.75 12.63
N GLU A 33 -4.53 -8.34 13.11
CA GLU A 33 -5.22 -7.19 12.53
C GLU A 33 -4.37 -5.91 12.62
N SER A 34 -3.68 -5.70 13.75
CA SER A 34 -2.77 -4.55 13.91
C SER A 34 -1.56 -4.60 12.98
N ASP A 35 -0.99 -5.79 12.76
CA ASP A 35 0.12 -5.94 11.80
C ASP A 35 -0.36 -5.59 10.39
N PHE A 36 -1.54 -6.09 10.02
CA PHE A 36 -2.14 -5.84 8.73
C PHE A 36 -2.49 -4.36 8.50
N GLU A 37 -3.04 -3.67 9.50
CA GLU A 37 -3.26 -2.21 9.45
C GLU A 37 -1.95 -1.45 9.22
N GLU A 38 -0.86 -1.89 9.84
CA GLU A 38 0.45 -1.29 9.61
C GLU A 38 0.98 -1.56 8.20
N ILE A 39 0.81 -2.79 7.68
CA ILE A 39 1.16 -3.12 6.30
C ILE A 39 0.41 -2.24 5.32
N MET A 40 -0.89 -2.02 5.53
CA MET A 40 -1.70 -1.12 4.71
C MET A 40 -1.14 0.31 4.71
N ARG A 41 -0.80 0.83 5.90
CA ARG A 41 -0.18 2.17 6.04
C ARG A 41 1.19 2.24 5.35
N CYS A 42 2.03 1.23 5.54
CA CYS A 42 3.37 1.23 4.97
C CYS A 42 3.43 0.87 3.48
N SER A 43 2.38 0.25 2.93
CA SER A 43 2.25 -0.05 1.49
C SER A 43 1.73 1.14 0.67
N SER A 44 1.43 2.27 1.33
CA SER A 44 1.04 3.51 0.67
C SER A 44 2.24 4.18 0.01
N GLU A 45 2.02 4.75 -1.17
CA GLU A 45 3.02 5.45 -1.97
C GLU A 45 2.68 6.93 -2.06
N TRP A 46 3.70 7.78 -2.17
CA TRP A 46 3.52 9.21 -2.41
C TRP A 46 3.21 9.46 -3.87
N ASN A 47 2.06 10.05 -4.16
CA ASN A 47 1.69 10.56 -5.46
C ASN A 47 2.04 12.05 -5.54
N ALA A 48 3.01 12.40 -6.38
CA ALA A 48 3.46 13.79 -6.54
C ALA A 48 2.41 14.69 -7.19
N ASP A 49 1.64 14.17 -8.15
CA ASP A 49 0.62 14.93 -8.87
C ASP A 49 -0.54 15.36 -7.95
N MET A 50 -0.93 14.48 -7.02
CA MET A 50 -1.98 14.74 -6.03
C MET A 50 -1.44 15.34 -4.72
N GLN A 51 -0.11 15.40 -4.56
CA GLN A 51 0.55 15.73 -3.30
C GLN A 51 -0.04 14.96 -2.10
N GLY A 52 -0.24 13.66 -2.28
CA GLY A 52 -0.95 12.83 -1.30
C GLY A 52 -0.49 11.38 -1.31
N TRP A 53 -0.82 10.68 -0.23
CA TRP A 53 -0.57 9.24 -0.10
C TRP A 53 -1.69 8.45 -0.76
N ILE A 54 -1.32 7.49 -1.59
CA ILE A 54 -2.24 6.56 -2.24
C ILE A 54 -1.87 5.13 -1.89
N LEU A 55 -2.85 4.23 -1.87
CA LEU A 55 -2.58 2.80 -1.88
C LEU A 55 -2.72 2.32 -3.33
N PRO A 56 -1.62 2.00 -4.04
CA PRO A 56 -1.69 1.64 -5.45
C PRO A 56 -2.40 0.30 -5.64
N LEU A 57 -3.06 0.11 -6.79
CA LEU A 57 -3.77 -1.12 -7.13
C LEU A 57 -2.88 -2.36 -6.95
N SER A 58 -1.61 -2.29 -7.36
CA SER A 58 -0.65 -3.39 -7.18
C SER A 58 -0.44 -3.78 -5.72
N SER A 59 -0.48 -2.83 -4.80
CA SER A 59 -0.40 -3.13 -3.36
C SER A 59 -1.70 -3.75 -2.86
N VAL A 60 -2.85 -3.23 -3.30
CA VAL A 60 -4.17 -3.80 -2.97
C VAL A 60 -4.26 -5.26 -3.43
N GLU A 61 -3.88 -5.55 -4.67
CA GLU A 61 -3.90 -6.90 -5.24
C GLU A 61 -2.96 -7.85 -4.48
N LYS A 62 -1.73 -7.44 -4.21
CA LYS A 62 -0.79 -8.25 -3.41
C LYS A 62 -1.38 -8.61 -2.06
N LEU A 63 -1.96 -7.64 -1.34
CA LEU A 63 -2.54 -7.87 -0.03
C LEU A 63 -3.84 -8.68 -0.10
N ALA A 64 -4.64 -8.53 -1.14
CA ALA A 64 -5.90 -9.27 -1.34
C ALA A 64 -5.70 -10.79 -1.49
N PHE A 65 -4.50 -11.22 -1.92
CA PHE A 65 -4.15 -12.61 -2.18
C PHE A 65 -2.97 -13.13 -1.34
N ASP A 66 -2.42 -12.32 -0.44
CA ASP A 66 -1.42 -12.79 0.52
C ASP A 66 -2.08 -13.71 1.55
N ALA A 67 -1.51 -14.91 1.74
CA ALA A 67 -2.04 -15.91 2.67
C ALA A 67 -2.01 -15.46 4.14
N ARG A 68 -1.24 -14.41 4.46
CA ARG A 68 -1.15 -13.84 5.81
C ARG A 68 -2.20 -12.77 6.06
N THR A 69 -2.85 -12.26 5.01
CA THR A 69 -3.92 -11.28 5.15
C THR A 69 -5.11 -11.92 5.87
N PRO A 70 -5.63 -11.28 6.93
CA PRO A 70 -6.82 -11.81 7.62
C PRO A 70 -8.04 -11.91 6.69
N ASP A 71 -8.80 -13.00 6.78
CA ASP A 71 -9.85 -13.37 5.82
C ASP A 71 -10.89 -12.27 5.54
N ARG A 72 -11.32 -11.56 6.59
CA ARG A 72 -12.32 -10.49 6.48
C ARG A 72 -11.78 -9.33 5.64
N GLN A 73 -10.51 -9.00 5.82
CA GLN A 73 -9.79 -7.95 5.13
C GLN A 73 -9.46 -8.38 3.70
N ALA A 74 -9.05 -9.64 3.48
CA ALA A 74 -8.78 -10.19 2.15
C ALA A 74 -9.98 -10.06 1.21
N ARG A 75 -11.19 -10.46 1.66
CA ARG A 75 -12.42 -10.32 0.85
C ARG A 75 -12.73 -8.86 0.50
N SER A 76 -12.54 -7.96 1.46
CA SER A 76 -12.75 -6.53 1.24
C SER A 76 -11.77 -5.96 0.22
N LEU A 77 -10.49 -6.34 0.31
CA LEU A 77 -9.47 -5.93 -0.65
C LEU A 77 -9.69 -6.51 -2.05
N GLN A 78 -10.17 -7.75 -2.17
CA GLN A 78 -10.52 -8.33 -3.47
C GLN A 78 -11.65 -7.55 -4.16
N PHE A 79 -12.65 -7.09 -3.39
CA PHE A 79 -13.71 -6.22 -3.91
C PHE A 79 -13.14 -4.87 -4.37
N ILE A 80 -12.31 -4.24 -3.54
CA ILE A 80 -11.67 -2.95 -3.86
C ILE A 80 -10.78 -3.06 -5.11
N ALA A 81 -9.95 -4.11 -5.20
CA ALA A 81 -9.09 -4.35 -6.36
C ALA A 81 -9.88 -4.44 -7.66
N ARG A 82 -11.03 -5.13 -7.65
CA ARG A 82 -11.93 -5.23 -8.81
C ARG A 82 -12.48 -3.87 -9.22
N GLN A 83 -12.93 -3.05 -8.26
CA GLN A 83 -13.45 -1.72 -8.56
C GLN A 83 -12.37 -0.78 -9.11
N MET A 84 -11.18 -0.80 -8.49
CA MET A 84 -10.05 0.00 -8.95
C MET A 84 -9.60 -0.43 -10.36
N GLY A 85 -9.55 -1.73 -10.64
CA GLY A 85 -9.19 -2.26 -11.96
C GLY A 85 -10.18 -1.86 -13.06
N GLN A 86 -11.48 -1.76 -12.75
CA GLN A 86 -12.48 -1.29 -13.72
C GLN A 86 -12.34 0.21 -14.03
N ASN A 87 -11.93 1.02 -13.04
CA ASN A 87 -11.75 2.47 -13.22
C ASN A 87 -10.49 2.84 -14.02
N VAL A 88 -9.50 1.94 -14.14
CA VAL A 88 -8.28 2.18 -14.95
C VAL A 88 -8.53 1.96 -16.45
N VAL A 89 -9.59 1.25 -16.82
CA VAL A 89 -9.94 0.91 -18.22
C VAL A 89 -10.97 1.86 -18.83
N SER A 90 -11.46 2.85 -18.06
CA SER A 90 -12.43 3.87 -18.52
C SER A 90 -11.76 5.18 -18.91
#